data_AF-A0A382UK50-F1
#
_entry.id   AF-A0A382UK50-F1
#
_cell.length_a   1.000
_cell.length_b   1.000
_cell.length_c   1.000
_cell.angle_alpha   90.00
_cell.angle_beta   90.00
_cell.angle_gamma   90.00
#
_symmetry.space_group_name_H-M   'P 1'
#
loop_
_entity.id
_entity.type
_entity.pdbx_description
1 polymer ?
#
loop_
_entity_poly.entity_id
_entity_poly.type
_entity_poly.pdbx_seq_one_letter_code
_entity_poly.pdbx_strand_id
1 'polypeptide(L)'
;DQGATGGPFYTINFEEWNFVSIGDAGGDKIWELYNFRTDLVTIDSINISGSNSSSFTTDFISQMEIPPFKKGEIQIHFDNTDIGNMSGVMTVYSPQINNNEGADIILSGLAEDGDKLCGSYSGLLVKKDYRITCDIEVLYNTQLDIEAGTKFLFDGDYQFISHGTVKAIGTESDNIIFDNHPDVSSKWDGIVLNNATEQTIFDYVRISNSYANSGGLYLDNSSPLILHSLIDNNRGYLSDGGAGGVFLKGCNGAVFTDVTFSNNRGPYGGAIRALSAVNITFTNVNIINNES
;
A
#
# COMPACT_ATOMS: atom_id res chain seq x y z
N ASP A 1 -15.09 -45.37 -8.38
CA ASP A 1 -15.85 -44.78 -7.27
C ASP A 1 -15.31 -43.37 -7.05
N GLN A 2 -15.92 -42.38 -7.71
CA GLN A 2 -15.55 -40.96 -7.65
C GLN A 2 -16.44 -40.32 -6.57
N GLY A 3 -16.07 -40.48 -5.31
CA GLY A 3 -16.84 -40.00 -4.16
C GLY A 3 -16.59 -38.52 -3.86
N ALA A 4 -17.60 -37.68 -4.14
CA ALA A 4 -18.05 -36.46 -3.42
C ALA A 4 -17.06 -35.46 -2.77
N THR A 5 -15.75 -35.53 -3.03
CA THR A 5 -14.70 -34.70 -2.37
C THR A 5 -13.68 -34.13 -3.37
N GLY A 6 -14.03 -34.11 -4.66
CA GLY A 6 -13.11 -33.88 -5.78
C GLY A 6 -12.63 -32.44 -5.98
N GLY A 7 -11.80 -31.95 -5.06
CA GLY A 7 -10.98 -30.74 -5.16
C GLY A 7 -10.38 -30.40 -3.79
N PRO A 8 -9.20 -29.75 -3.70
CA PRO A 8 -8.78 -29.18 -2.42
C PRO A 8 -9.84 -28.15 -2.02
N PHE A 9 -10.58 -28.39 -0.93
CA PHE A 9 -11.56 -27.43 -0.39
C PHE A 9 -10.87 -26.25 0.31
N TYR A 10 -9.75 -25.80 -0.26
CA TYR A 10 -8.97 -24.64 0.11
C TYR A 10 -8.37 -24.03 -1.16
N THR A 11 -8.05 -22.76 -1.13
CA THR A 11 -7.31 -22.11 -2.23
C THR A 11 -6.24 -21.22 -1.63
N ILE A 12 -5.04 -21.32 -2.20
CA ILE A 12 -3.93 -20.44 -1.93
C ILE A 12 -3.95 -19.34 -2.99
N ASN A 13 -3.68 -18.09 -2.62
CA ASN A 13 -3.71 -16.98 -3.56
C ASN A 13 -2.65 -17.11 -4.67
N PHE A 14 -1.41 -17.50 -4.33
CA PHE A 14 -0.33 -17.74 -5.29
C PHE A 14 0.65 -18.82 -4.81
N GLU A 15 1.21 -19.57 -5.76
CA GLU A 15 2.25 -20.59 -5.54
C GLU A 15 3.67 -20.04 -5.82
N GLU A 16 3.76 -18.83 -6.40
CA GLU A 16 5.02 -18.13 -6.67
C GLU A 16 4.84 -16.63 -6.38
N TRP A 17 5.80 -16.05 -5.65
CA TRP A 17 5.87 -14.63 -5.34
C TRP A 17 7.21 -14.05 -5.78
N ASN A 18 7.12 -13.06 -6.66
CA ASN A 18 8.24 -12.20 -7.02
C ASN A 18 8.06 -10.82 -6.37
N PHE A 19 9.01 -10.46 -5.50
CA PHE A 19 9.07 -9.17 -4.81
C PHE A 19 9.62 -8.03 -5.67
N VAL A 20 9.87 -8.29 -6.97
CA VAL A 20 10.50 -7.37 -7.91
C VAL A 20 11.86 -6.88 -7.39
N SER A 21 12.25 -5.65 -7.72
CA SER A 21 13.47 -5.03 -7.18
C SER A 21 13.13 -4.24 -5.92
N ILE A 22 13.79 -4.53 -4.81
CA ILE A 22 13.65 -3.79 -3.54
C ILE A 22 14.96 -3.08 -3.18
N GLY A 23 14.84 -1.96 -2.46
CA GLY A 23 15.98 -1.28 -1.84
C GLY A 23 16.11 -1.60 -0.35
N ASP A 24 16.80 -0.72 0.37
CA ASP A 24 17.14 -0.88 1.79
C ASP A 24 15.96 -1.07 2.75
N ALA A 25 14.77 -0.62 2.35
CA ALA A 25 13.57 -0.74 3.17
C ALA A 25 12.90 -2.13 3.10
N GLY A 26 13.41 -3.03 2.26
CA GLY A 26 12.79 -4.33 2.05
C GLY A 26 11.56 -4.27 1.16
N GLY A 27 10.68 -5.25 1.32
CA GLY A 27 9.35 -5.30 0.73
C GLY A 27 8.49 -6.39 1.36
N ASP A 28 7.18 -6.26 1.19
CA ASP A 28 6.17 -7.13 1.80
C ASP A 28 5.32 -7.86 0.75
N LYS A 29 4.84 -9.05 1.12
CA LYS A 29 3.74 -9.78 0.46
C LYS A 29 2.84 -10.41 1.50
N ILE A 30 1.58 -10.69 1.13
CA ILE A 30 0.66 -11.45 1.97
C ILE A 30 0.30 -12.75 1.26
N TRP A 31 0.61 -13.86 1.92
CA TRP A 31 0.11 -15.17 1.56
C TRP A 31 -1.27 -15.39 2.18
N GLU A 32 -2.23 -15.79 1.36
CA GLU A 32 -3.60 -16.02 1.82
C GLU A 32 -4.00 -17.48 1.61
N LEU A 33 -4.67 -18.03 2.60
CA LEU A 33 -5.31 -19.34 2.53
C LEU A 33 -6.79 -19.23 2.83
N TYR A 34 -7.62 -19.53 1.84
CA TYR A 34 -9.06 -19.58 1.98
C TYR A 34 -9.51 -20.98 2.41
N ASN A 35 -10.18 -21.07 3.56
CA ASN A 35 -10.81 -22.30 4.03
C ASN A 35 -12.25 -22.38 3.51
N PHE A 36 -12.51 -23.20 2.49
CA PHE A 36 -13.87 -23.47 2.00
C PHE A 36 -14.53 -24.69 2.66
N ARG A 37 -13.89 -25.27 3.68
CA ARG A 37 -14.42 -26.39 4.43
C ARG A 37 -15.44 -25.92 5.46
N THR A 38 -16.24 -26.87 5.93
CA THR A 38 -17.09 -26.72 7.10
C THR A 38 -16.33 -26.91 8.42
N ASP A 39 -15.08 -27.39 8.34
CA ASP A 39 -14.21 -27.67 9.49
C ASP A 39 -13.05 -26.68 9.55
N LEU A 40 -12.39 -26.62 10.71
CA LEU A 40 -11.21 -25.81 10.93
C LEU A 40 -10.02 -26.29 10.07
N VAL A 41 -9.23 -25.35 9.54
CA VAL A 41 -7.89 -25.60 9.00
C VAL A 41 -6.85 -25.03 9.94
N THR A 42 -5.81 -25.78 10.26
CA THR A 42 -4.69 -25.30 11.07
C THR A 42 -3.42 -25.22 10.25
N ILE A 43 -2.66 -24.14 10.38
CA ILE A 43 -1.26 -24.10 9.96
C ILE A 43 -0.42 -24.37 11.20
N ASP A 44 0.31 -25.48 11.17
CA ASP A 44 1.07 -25.99 12.31
C ASP A 44 2.50 -25.46 12.32
N SER A 45 3.09 -25.21 11.14
CA SER A 45 4.41 -24.59 11.03
C SER A 45 4.66 -24.05 9.62
N ILE A 46 5.64 -23.15 9.53
CA ILE A 46 6.18 -22.61 8.29
C ILE A 46 7.69 -22.76 8.33
N ASN A 47 8.28 -23.18 7.22
CA ASN A 47 9.72 -23.24 7.05
C ASN A 47 10.13 -22.48 5.78
N ILE A 48 11.19 -21.67 5.86
CA ILE A 48 11.79 -21.01 4.71
C ILE A 48 13.17 -21.64 4.48
N SER A 49 13.37 -22.20 3.29
CA SER A 49 14.60 -22.88 2.91
C SER A 49 15.05 -22.49 1.49
N GLY A 50 16.29 -22.81 1.12
CA GLY A 50 16.84 -22.50 -0.20
C GLY A 50 18.13 -21.69 -0.14
N SER A 51 18.61 -21.27 -1.31
CA SER A 51 19.85 -20.47 -1.43
C SER A 51 19.52 -18.99 -1.25
N ASN A 52 20.13 -18.32 -0.28
CA ASN A 52 19.80 -16.93 0.11
C ASN A 52 18.37 -16.77 0.65
N SER A 53 17.82 -17.83 1.24
CA SER A 53 16.49 -17.78 1.84
C SER A 53 16.47 -17.02 3.18
N SER A 54 17.63 -16.65 3.72
CA SER A 54 17.79 -15.86 4.95
C SER A 54 17.21 -14.45 4.84
N SER A 55 17.08 -13.92 3.61
CA SER A 55 16.49 -12.61 3.37
C SER A 55 14.96 -12.63 3.41
N PHE A 56 14.34 -13.80 3.52
CA PHE A 56 12.89 -13.93 3.64
C PHE A 56 12.50 -14.33 5.05
N THR A 57 11.54 -13.63 5.64
CA THR A 57 10.96 -13.96 6.95
C THR A 57 9.44 -13.88 6.90
N THR A 58 8.77 -14.36 7.95
CA THR A 58 7.31 -14.22 8.09
C THR A 58 6.94 -13.74 9.49
N ASP A 59 5.73 -13.21 9.61
CA ASP A 59 5.11 -12.87 10.89
C ASP A 59 4.49 -14.09 11.61
N PHE A 60 4.62 -15.29 11.04
CA PHE A 60 4.06 -16.51 11.61
C PHE A 60 4.79 -16.90 12.91
N ILE A 61 4.06 -16.91 14.03
CA ILE A 61 4.65 -17.14 15.35
C ILE A 61 4.71 -18.64 15.70
N SER A 62 3.60 -19.37 15.62
CA SER A 62 3.57 -20.77 16.07
C SER A 62 2.43 -21.61 15.51
N GLN A 63 1.20 -21.10 15.48
CA GLN A 63 0.04 -21.80 14.94
C GLN A 63 -0.98 -20.78 14.45
N MET A 64 -1.69 -21.12 13.37
CA MET A 64 -2.81 -20.34 12.86
C MET A 64 -4.03 -21.22 12.70
N GLU A 65 -5.17 -20.72 13.18
CA GLU A 65 -6.48 -21.35 13.02
C GLU A 65 -7.29 -20.56 12.00
N ILE A 66 -7.77 -21.25 10.96
CA ILE A 66 -8.59 -20.65 9.91
C ILE A 66 -9.99 -21.27 9.98
N PRO A 67 -10.98 -20.55 10.55
CA PRO A 67 -12.33 -21.05 10.69
C PRO A 67 -13.01 -21.40 9.36
N PRO A 68 -14.09 -22.19 9.39
CA PRO A 68 -14.90 -22.48 8.20
C PRO A 68 -15.30 -21.20 7.45
N PHE A 69 -15.11 -21.21 6.13
CA PHE A 69 -15.46 -20.09 5.23
C PHE A 69 -14.75 -18.77 5.55
N LYS A 70 -13.57 -18.84 6.18
CA LYS A 70 -12.69 -17.70 6.46
C LYS A 70 -11.36 -17.83 5.72
N LYS A 71 -10.61 -16.74 5.71
CA LYS A 71 -9.22 -16.72 5.21
C LYS A 71 -8.24 -16.54 6.36
N GLY A 72 -7.07 -17.16 6.24
CA GLY A 72 -5.87 -16.84 7.01
C GLY A 72 -4.90 -16.05 6.15
N GLU A 73 -4.11 -15.20 6.78
CA GLU A 73 -3.14 -14.32 6.13
C GLU A 73 -1.80 -14.42 6.86
N ILE A 74 -0.73 -14.63 6.12
CA ILE A 74 0.64 -14.62 6.65
C ILE A 74 1.43 -13.59 5.86
N GLN A 75 2.03 -12.65 6.58
CA GLN A 75 2.89 -11.67 5.95
C GLN A 75 4.27 -12.27 5.73
N ILE A 76 4.81 -12.03 4.54
CA ILE A 76 6.15 -12.44 4.12
C ILE A 76 6.95 -11.16 3.88
N HIS A 77 8.09 -11.06 4.54
CA HIS A 77 9.01 -9.95 4.41
C HIS A 77 10.20 -10.37 3.57
N PHE A 78 10.64 -9.50 2.68
CA PHE A 78 11.91 -9.59 1.98
C PHE A 78 12.82 -8.45 2.45
N ASP A 79 13.95 -8.78 3.06
CA ASP A 79 14.95 -7.82 3.49
C ASP A 79 16.13 -7.74 2.52
N ASN A 80 16.91 -6.66 2.66
CA ASN A 80 18.10 -6.39 1.85
C ASN A 80 19.39 -6.86 2.55
N THR A 81 19.34 -7.92 3.36
CA THR A 81 20.52 -8.39 4.14
C THR A 81 21.69 -8.78 3.25
N ASP A 82 21.39 -9.42 2.12
CA ASP A 82 22.33 -9.73 1.06
C ASP A 82 21.89 -9.00 -0.21
N ILE A 83 22.84 -8.57 -1.06
CA ILE A 83 22.54 -7.91 -2.34
C ILE A 83 22.55 -8.93 -3.48
N GLY A 84 21.57 -8.83 -4.38
CA GLY A 84 21.49 -9.63 -5.60
C GLY A 84 20.19 -10.40 -5.73
N ASN A 85 20.19 -11.42 -6.60
CA ASN A 85 19.01 -12.25 -6.81
C ASN A 85 18.84 -13.21 -5.63
N MET A 86 17.70 -13.09 -4.95
CA MET A 86 17.29 -13.96 -3.86
C MET A 86 16.23 -14.94 -4.32
N SER A 87 16.30 -16.16 -3.79
CA SER A 87 15.30 -17.18 -4.02
C SER A 87 15.12 -18.04 -2.77
N GLY A 88 13.90 -18.43 -2.49
CA GLY A 88 13.57 -19.30 -1.38
C GLY A 88 12.36 -20.16 -1.69
N VAL A 89 12.14 -21.16 -0.86
CA VAL A 89 10.90 -21.92 -0.81
C VAL A 89 10.36 -21.82 0.60
N MET A 90 9.18 -21.22 0.71
CA MET A 90 8.37 -21.23 1.93
C MET A 90 7.46 -22.45 1.88
N THR A 91 7.62 -23.38 2.82
CA THR A 91 6.76 -24.55 2.96
C THR A 91 5.82 -24.36 4.13
N VAL A 92 4.51 -24.46 3.87
CA VAL A 92 3.44 -24.35 4.86
C VAL A 92 2.93 -25.74 5.24
N TYR A 93 3.04 -26.13 6.51
CA TYR A 93 2.59 -27.42 7.00
C TYR A 93 1.21 -27.30 7.66
N SER A 94 0.29 -28.16 7.23
CA SER A 94 -1.05 -28.28 7.79
C SER A 94 -1.54 -29.72 7.64
N PRO A 95 -2.17 -30.30 8.68
CA PRO A 95 -2.77 -31.63 8.59
C PRO A 95 -3.86 -31.72 7.51
N GLN A 96 -4.47 -30.58 7.16
CA GLN A 96 -5.55 -30.49 6.19
C GLN A 96 -5.07 -30.19 4.76
N ILE A 97 -3.81 -29.82 4.57
CA ILE A 97 -3.23 -29.40 3.28
C ILE A 97 -2.19 -30.43 2.84
N ASN A 98 -2.26 -30.81 1.56
CA ASN A 98 -1.32 -31.73 0.92
C ASN A 98 -0.94 -32.97 1.76
N ASN A 99 -1.93 -33.60 2.42
CA ASN A 99 -1.71 -34.76 3.30
C ASN A 99 -0.61 -34.57 4.36
N ASN A 100 -0.43 -33.34 4.86
CA ASN A 100 0.63 -32.96 5.80
C ASN A 100 2.07 -33.04 5.26
N GLU A 101 2.24 -33.17 3.93
CA GLU A 101 3.55 -33.13 3.27
C GLU A 101 4.09 -31.69 3.10
N GLY A 102 3.25 -30.69 3.36
CA GLY A 102 3.56 -29.28 3.19
C GLY A 102 3.12 -28.75 1.82
N ALA A 103 2.80 -27.46 1.73
CA ALA A 103 2.56 -26.75 0.48
C ALA A 103 3.68 -25.74 0.25
N ASP A 104 4.35 -25.84 -0.88
CA ASP A 104 5.48 -24.99 -1.23
C ASP A 104 5.02 -23.71 -1.94
N ILE A 105 5.68 -22.62 -1.60
CA ILE A 105 5.55 -21.31 -2.23
C ILE A 105 6.94 -20.85 -2.63
N ILE A 106 7.14 -20.59 -3.92
CA ILE A 106 8.40 -20.11 -4.45
C ILE A 106 8.52 -18.61 -4.17
N LEU A 107 9.60 -18.20 -3.53
CA LEU A 107 9.93 -16.81 -3.26
C LEU A 107 11.10 -16.38 -4.15
N SER A 108 11.02 -15.18 -4.71
CA SER A 108 12.10 -14.58 -5.47
C SER A 108 12.07 -13.06 -5.40
N GLY A 109 13.23 -12.43 -5.63
CA GLY A 109 13.34 -10.98 -5.72
C GLY A 109 14.77 -10.53 -6.01
N LEU A 110 14.91 -9.27 -6.39
CA LEU A 110 16.20 -8.61 -6.54
C LEU A 110 16.40 -7.63 -5.39
N ALA A 111 17.41 -7.88 -4.57
CA ALA A 111 17.86 -6.99 -3.52
C ALA A 111 18.92 -6.04 -4.10
N GLU A 112 18.67 -4.73 -4.09
CA GLU A 112 19.59 -3.70 -4.55
C GLU A 112 19.98 -2.75 -3.41
N ASP A 113 21.18 -2.19 -3.47
CA ASP A 113 21.59 -1.12 -2.56
C ASP A 113 20.84 0.19 -2.87
N GLY A 114 20.52 0.92 -1.80
CA GLY A 114 20.05 2.30 -1.85
C GLY A 114 18.59 2.52 -1.47
N ASP A 115 18.23 3.80 -1.41
CA ASP A 115 16.93 4.28 -0.93
C ASP A 115 15.87 4.19 -2.04
N LYS A 116 15.62 2.96 -2.52
CA LYS A 116 14.58 2.69 -3.51
C LYS A 116 13.39 1.99 -2.87
N LEU A 117 12.20 2.34 -3.31
CA LEU A 117 10.97 1.64 -2.92
C LEU A 117 10.21 1.18 -4.16
N CYS A 118 9.69 -0.05 -4.09
CA CYS A 118 8.85 -0.65 -5.10
C CYS A 118 8.10 -1.84 -4.50
N GLY A 119 6.79 -1.91 -4.72
CA GLY A 119 5.94 -2.97 -4.19
C GLY A 119 5.30 -2.60 -2.85
N SER A 120 5.10 -3.59 -1.99
CA SER A 120 4.28 -3.40 -0.80
C SER A 120 5.12 -3.10 0.45
N TYR A 121 4.60 -2.25 1.34
CA TYR A 121 5.30 -1.80 2.55
C TYR A 121 4.38 -1.70 3.76
N SER A 122 4.93 -2.04 4.92
CA SER A 122 4.33 -1.94 6.25
C SER A 122 5.42 -1.67 7.30
N GLY A 123 5.02 -1.46 8.56
CA GLY A 123 5.95 -1.14 9.63
C GLY A 123 6.44 0.31 9.53
N LEU A 124 7.73 0.53 9.74
CA LEU A 124 8.33 1.87 9.81
C LEU A 124 9.18 2.16 8.57
N LEU A 125 8.89 3.25 7.86
CA LEU A 125 9.82 3.87 6.92
C LEU A 125 10.54 5.03 7.61
N VAL A 126 11.86 4.87 7.73
CA VAL A 126 12.74 5.87 8.36
C VAL A 126 12.98 7.07 7.44
N LYS A 127 13.34 8.22 8.03
CA LYS A 127 13.59 9.47 7.29
C LYS A 127 14.68 9.30 6.22
N LYS A 128 14.28 9.21 4.96
CA LYS A 128 15.15 9.22 3.77
C LYS A 128 14.48 9.90 2.57
N ASP A 129 15.25 10.10 1.50
CA ASP A 129 14.75 10.52 0.19
C ASP A 129 14.64 9.27 -0.70
N TYR A 130 13.45 8.66 -0.75
CA TYR A 130 13.22 7.42 -1.47
C TYR A 130 12.91 7.67 -2.96
N ARG A 131 13.64 7.00 -3.86
CA ARG A 131 13.30 6.93 -5.28
C ARG A 131 12.28 5.82 -5.50
N ILE A 132 11.11 6.17 -6.03
CA ILE A 132 10.01 5.22 -6.25
C ILE A 132 10.06 4.71 -7.68
N THR A 133 10.30 3.40 -7.84
CA THR A 133 10.56 2.77 -9.14
C THR A 133 9.44 1.87 -9.64
N CYS A 134 8.38 1.72 -8.85
CA CYS A 134 7.09 1.16 -9.26
C CYS A 134 5.99 1.61 -8.28
N ASP A 135 4.77 1.12 -8.45
CA ASP A 135 3.69 1.39 -7.48
C ASP A 135 4.08 0.96 -6.06
N ILE A 136 3.65 1.76 -5.10
CA ILE A 136 3.76 1.49 -3.67
C ILE A 136 2.41 1.04 -3.16
N GLU A 137 2.37 -0.04 -2.39
CA GLU A 137 1.14 -0.59 -1.84
C GLU A 137 1.21 -0.80 -0.32
N VAL A 138 0.24 -0.27 0.41
CA VAL A 138 0.02 -0.63 1.83
C VAL A 138 -1.15 -1.61 1.87
N LEU A 139 -0.86 -2.87 2.15
CA LEU A 139 -1.82 -3.97 2.04
C LEU A 139 -2.89 -3.93 3.14
N TYR A 140 -4.03 -4.58 2.89
CA TYR A 140 -5.09 -4.76 3.89
C TYR A 140 -4.53 -5.31 5.20
N ASN A 141 -5.12 -4.89 6.32
CA ASN A 141 -4.74 -5.32 7.68
C ASN A 141 -3.29 -5.00 8.10
N THR A 142 -2.54 -4.24 7.29
CA THR A 142 -1.22 -3.73 7.65
C THR A 142 -1.26 -2.24 7.98
N GLN A 143 -0.21 -1.74 8.65
CA GLN A 143 0.01 -0.32 8.90
C GLN A 143 1.39 0.08 8.40
N LEU A 144 1.48 1.24 7.75
CA LEU A 144 2.73 1.91 7.40
C LEU A 144 2.86 3.23 8.17
N ASP A 145 3.90 3.34 8.98
CA ASP A 145 4.31 4.53 9.71
C ASP A 145 5.48 5.20 8.97
N ILE A 146 5.34 6.48 8.61
CA ILE A 146 6.33 7.22 7.83
C ILE A 146 6.90 8.33 8.72
N GLU A 147 8.23 8.33 8.92
CA GLU A 147 8.90 9.33 9.73
C GLU A 147 8.86 10.73 9.10
N ALA A 148 8.84 11.75 9.95
CA ALA A 148 8.87 13.15 9.54
C ALA A 148 10.10 13.48 8.68
N GLY A 149 9.88 14.25 7.60
CA GLY A 149 10.93 14.65 6.67
C GLY A 149 11.27 13.62 5.59
N THR A 150 10.56 12.49 5.52
CA THR A 150 10.70 11.49 4.45
C THR A 150 10.20 12.05 3.11
N LYS A 151 10.86 11.69 2.01
CA LYS A 151 10.41 12.03 0.65
C LYS A 151 10.17 10.77 -0.18
N PHE A 152 9.06 10.76 -0.91
CA PHE A 152 8.74 9.80 -1.95
C PHE A 152 8.89 10.53 -3.29
N LEU A 153 9.94 10.19 -4.03
CA LEU A 153 10.33 10.81 -5.30
C LEU A 153 10.07 9.84 -6.45
N PHE A 154 8.92 10.01 -7.09
CA PHE A 154 8.42 9.09 -8.11
C PHE A 154 9.14 9.23 -9.46
N ASP A 155 9.77 8.14 -9.90
CA ASP A 155 10.59 8.05 -11.12
C ASP A 155 9.79 7.57 -12.34
N GLY A 156 8.47 7.79 -12.33
CA GLY A 156 7.54 7.24 -13.31
C GLY A 156 6.09 7.61 -13.01
N ASP A 157 5.19 7.13 -13.85
CA ASP A 157 3.73 7.19 -13.70
C ASP A 157 3.24 6.15 -12.68
N TYR A 158 3.84 6.17 -11.49
CA TYR A 158 3.56 5.24 -10.40
C TYR A 158 2.63 5.86 -9.35
N GLN A 159 1.94 5.01 -8.61
CA GLN A 159 0.97 5.36 -7.59
C GLN A 159 1.45 5.01 -6.18
N PHE A 160 0.91 5.74 -5.19
CA PHE A 160 0.86 5.26 -3.82
C PHE A 160 -0.56 4.78 -3.52
N ILE A 161 -0.71 3.49 -3.27
CA ILE A 161 -2.02 2.85 -3.06
C ILE A 161 -2.09 2.31 -1.64
N SER A 162 -3.12 2.68 -0.90
CA SER A 162 -3.37 2.13 0.44
C SER A 162 -4.70 1.40 0.50
N HIS A 163 -4.60 0.15 0.93
CA HIS A 163 -5.70 -0.70 1.40
C HIS A 163 -5.65 -0.90 2.93
N GLY A 164 -4.48 -0.64 3.54
CA GLY A 164 -4.26 -0.64 4.99
C GLY A 164 -4.32 0.75 5.62
N THR A 165 -3.63 0.92 6.74
CA THR A 165 -3.53 2.17 7.50
C THR A 165 -2.22 2.89 7.22
N VAL A 166 -2.26 4.20 6.95
CA VAL A 166 -1.05 5.01 6.77
C VAL A 166 -0.98 6.10 7.82
N LYS A 167 0.15 6.20 8.52
CA LYS A 167 0.46 7.33 9.41
C LYS A 167 1.67 8.08 8.86
N ALA A 168 1.39 9.08 8.03
CA ALA A 168 2.35 10.05 7.56
C ALA A 168 2.26 11.30 8.43
N ILE A 169 3.06 11.35 9.51
CA ILE A 169 3.00 12.41 10.51
C ILE A 169 4.34 13.17 10.49
N GLY A 170 4.37 14.24 9.71
CA GLY A 170 5.48 15.19 9.63
C GLY A 170 5.46 16.22 10.76
N THR A 171 6.27 17.25 10.59
CA THR A 171 6.24 18.45 11.44
C THR A 171 6.32 19.71 10.59
N GLU A 172 6.06 20.88 11.18
CA GLU A 172 6.17 22.17 10.50
C GLU A 172 7.53 22.38 9.83
N SER A 173 8.62 21.92 10.46
CA SER A 173 9.99 22.03 9.92
C SER A 173 10.40 20.86 9.01
N ASP A 174 9.80 19.68 9.19
CA ASP A 174 10.13 18.44 8.48
C ASP A 174 8.85 17.80 7.93
N ASN A 175 8.36 18.36 6.83
CA ASN A 175 7.19 17.82 6.12
C ASN A 175 7.54 16.49 5.44
N ILE A 176 6.57 15.59 5.34
CA ILE A 176 6.67 14.41 4.45
C ILE A 176 6.27 14.85 3.05
N ILE A 177 7.03 14.47 2.02
CA ILE A 177 6.84 14.97 0.65
C ILE A 177 6.56 13.81 -0.31
N PHE A 178 5.49 13.91 -1.09
CA PHE A 178 5.20 13.06 -2.24
C PHE A 178 5.28 13.91 -3.51
N ASP A 179 6.27 13.65 -4.36
CA ASP A 179 6.54 14.44 -5.57
C ASP A 179 7.24 13.59 -6.64
N ASN A 180 7.39 14.12 -7.85
CA ASN A 180 8.20 13.50 -8.89
C ASN A 180 9.68 13.55 -8.52
N HIS A 181 10.41 12.55 -8.99
CA HIS A 181 11.85 12.60 -9.03
C HIS A 181 12.32 13.74 -9.95
N PRO A 182 13.31 14.56 -9.55
CA PRO A 182 13.72 15.74 -10.32
C PRO A 182 14.30 15.41 -11.70
N ASP A 183 14.78 14.18 -11.88
CA ASP A 183 15.40 13.72 -13.12
C ASP A 183 14.42 13.16 -14.16
N VAL A 184 13.11 13.12 -13.85
CA VAL A 184 12.09 12.65 -14.80
C VAL A 184 11.09 13.72 -15.18
N SER A 185 10.59 13.62 -16.42
CA SER A 185 9.53 14.49 -16.94
C SER A 185 8.14 13.85 -16.82
N SER A 186 8.06 12.55 -16.57
CA SER A 186 6.80 11.86 -16.25
C SER A 186 6.21 12.44 -14.97
N LYS A 187 4.89 12.32 -14.87
CA LYS A 187 4.13 12.74 -13.70
C LYS A 187 3.62 11.50 -13.01
N TRP A 188 3.81 11.42 -11.71
CA TRP A 188 3.27 10.34 -10.89
C TRP A 188 1.75 10.43 -10.79
N ASP A 189 1.14 9.30 -10.47
CA ASP A 189 -0.30 9.08 -10.57
C ASP A 189 -1.03 9.31 -9.23
N GLY A 190 -0.38 9.99 -8.29
CA GLY A 190 -0.99 10.45 -7.05
C GLY A 190 -1.16 9.36 -5.99
N ILE A 191 -1.94 9.70 -4.96
CA ILE A 191 -2.25 8.81 -3.84
C ILE A 191 -3.68 8.28 -3.96
N VAL A 192 -3.88 7.00 -3.73
CA VAL A 192 -5.18 6.34 -3.64
C VAL A 192 -5.35 5.72 -2.27
N LEU A 193 -6.39 6.14 -1.53
CA LEU A 193 -6.78 5.53 -0.26
C LEU A 193 -8.12 4.80 -0.45
N ASN A 194 -8.12 3.50 -0.20
CA ASN A 194 -9.28 2.61 -0.33
C ASN A 194 -9.75 2.16 1.05
N ASN A 195 -10.98 2.50 1.43
CA ASN A 195 -11.57 2.16 2.72
C ASN A 195 -10.72 2.60 3.95
N ALA A 196 -9.93 3.67 3.81
CA ALA A 196 -9.13 4.19 4.90
C ALA A 196 -10.05 4.77 5.99
N THR A 197 -9.70 4.52 7.25
CA THR A 197 -10.43 5.04 8.42
C THR A 197 -9.74 6.28 9.00
N GLU A 198 -10.27 6.82 10.09
CA GLU A 198 -9.66 7.92 10.85
C GLU A 198 -8.31 7.54 11.49
N GLN A 199 -7.94 6.25 11.47
CA GLN A 199 -6.60 5.80 11.85
C GLN A 199 -5.54 6.16 10.79
N THR A 200 -5.97 6.45 9.56
CA THR A 200 -5.10 6.96 8.50
C THR A 200 -4.96 8.47 8.63
N ILE A 201 -3.72 8.92 8.83
CA ILE A 201 -3.37 10.30 9.15
C ILE A 201 -2.30 10.79 8.19
N PHE A 202 -2.58 11.92 7.56
CA PHE A 202 -1.61 12.73 6.81
C PHE A 202 -1.53 14.09 7.51
N ASP A 203 -0.50 14.30 8.31
CA ASP A 203 -0.27 15.54 9.06
C ASP A 203 1.09 16.14 8.67
N TYR A 204 1.13 17.43 8.34
CA TYR A 204 2.32 18.08 7.76
C TYR A 204 2.88 17.32 6.54
N VAL A 205 2.00 17.04 5.57
CA VAL A 205 2.33 16.37 4.32
C VAL A 205 2.22 17.35 3.15
N ARG A 206 3.13 17.21 2.18
CA ARG A 206 3.01 17.84 0.87
C ARG A 206 2.77 16.79 -0.21
N ILE A 207 1.69 16.96 -0.96
CA ILE A 207 1.34 16.13 -2.13
C ILE A 207 1.37 17.04 -3.36
N SER A 208 2.35 16.84 -4.24
CA SER A 208 2.56 17.78 -5.33
C SER A 208 2.89 17.17 -6.69
N ASN A 209 2.56 17.95 -7.72
CA ASN A 209 2.96 17.73 -9.09
C ASN A 209 2.49 16.38 -9.69
N SER A 210 1.37 15.81 -9.25
CA SER A 210 0.81 14.62 -9.89
C SER A 210 0.06 14.96 -11.18
N TYR A 211 -0.10 13.98 -12.07
CA TYR A 211 -1.03 14.06 -13.18
C TYR A 211 -1.73 12.71 -13.32
N ALA A 212 -2.92 12.61 -12.71
CA ALA A 212 -3.61 11.34 -12.54
C ALA A 212 -5.10 11.48 -12.85
N ASN A 213 -5.81 10.35 -12.89
CA ASN A 213 -7.26 10.35 -13.03
C ASN A 213 -7.99 11.16 -11.95
N SER A 214 -7.44 11.19 -10.74
CA SER A 214 -8.01 11.80 -9.54
C SER A 214 -7.28 13.06 -9.06
N GLY A 215 -6.19 13.45 -9.74
CA GLY A 215 -5.33 14.54 -9.28
C GLY A 215 -4.30 14.08 -8.24
N GLY A 216 -4.18 14.82 -7.13
CA GLY A 216 -3.19 14.53 -6.08
C GLY A 216 -3.59 13.38 -5.16
N LEU A 217 -4.86 13.35 -4.75
CA LEU A 217 -5.37 12.41 -3.75
C LEU A 217 -6.76 11.88 -4.13
N TYR A 218 -6.92 10.57 -4.17
CA TYR A 218 -8.19 9.88 -4.35
C TYR A 218 -8.60 9.15 -3.07
N LEU A 219 -9.82 9.41 -2.61
CA LEU A 219 -10.40 8.77 -1.44
C LEU A 219 -11.63 7.97 -1.89
N ASP A 220 -11.56 6.64 -1.82
CA ASP A 220 -12.68 5.75 -2.13
C ASP A 220 -13.22 5.13 -0.84
N ASN A 221 -14.48 5.44 -0.51
CA ASN A 221 -15.16 5.00 0.72
C ASN A 221 -14.32 5.21 1.99
N SER A 222 -13.60 6.33 2.06
CA SER A 222 -12.59 6.59 3.08
C SER A 222 -12.95 7.77 3.99
N SER A 223 -12.38 7.78 5.19
CA SER A 223 -12.54 8.81 6.23
C SER A 223 -11.22 9.19 6.94
N PRO A 224 -10.13 9.51 6.21
CA PRO A 224 -8.85 9.85 6.81
C PRO A 224 -8.87 11.23 7.47
N LEU A 225 -7.83 11.49 8.27
CA LEU A 225 -7.50 12.82 8.79
C LEU A 225 -6.38 13.44 7.96
N ILE A 226 -6.66 14.55 7.28
CA ILE A 226 -5.68 15.33 6.52
C ILE A 226 -5.49 16.68 7.23
N LEU A 227 -4.30 16.91 7.80
CA LEU A 227 -4.02 17.97 8.76
C LEU A 227 -2.76 18.76 8.34
N HIS A 228 -2.75 20.08 8.53
CA HIS A 228 -1.58 20.96 8.31
C HIS A 228 -0.82 20.74 6.99
N SER A 229 -1.54 20.37 5.93
CA SER A 229 -0.96 19.80 4.71
C SER A 229 -1.11 20.73 3.50
N LEU A 230 -0.23 20.54 2.52
CA LEU A 230 -0.25 21.24 1.24
C LEU A 230 -0.54 20.25 0.10
N ILE A 231 -1.59 20.53 -0.66
CA ILE A 231 -1.94 19.78 -1.87
C ILE A 231 -1.81 20.76 -3.04
N ASP A 232 -0.69 20.68 -3.77
CA ASP A 232 -0.32 21.69 -4.75
C ASP A 232 0.09 21.19 -6.13
N ASN A 233 -0.30 21.95 -7.16
CA ASN A 233 0.09 21.73 -8.55
C ASN A 233 -0.24 20.32 -9.08
N ASN A 234 -1.34 19.74 -8.61
CA ASN A 234 -1.81 18.43 -9.06
C ASN A 234 -2.86 18.58 -10.15
N ARG A 235 -2.92 17.61 -11.08
CA ARG A 235 -3.81 17.68 -12.23
C ARG A 235 -4.63 16.40 -12.44
N GLY A 236 -5.94 16.57 -12.61
CA GLY A 236 -6.89 15.50 -12.94
C GLY A 236 -7.00 15.25 -14.45
N TYR A 237 -7.18 13.99 -14.87
CA TYR A 237 -7.54 13.65 -16.26
C TYR A 237 -8.98 14.06 -16.61
N LEU A 238 -9.22 14.27 -17.91
CA LEU A 238 -10.51 14.68 -18.47
C LEU A 238 -11.57 13.56 -18.50
N SER A 239 -11.15 12.29 -18.51
CA SER A 239 -12.03 11.15 -18.86
C SER A 239 -12.93 10.66 -17.72
N ASP A 240 -12.47 10.68 -16.47
CA ASP A 240 -13.09 9.86 -15.42
C ASP A 240 -13.68 10.65 -14.25
N GLY A 241 -13.89 11.94 -14.44
CA GLY A 241 -14.47 12.73 -13.38
C GLY A 241 -13.46 13.19 -12.32
N GLY A 242 -12.19 13.36 -12.66
CA GLY A 242 -11.16 13.74 -11.70
C GLY A 242 -11.35 15.10 -11.02
N ALA A 243 -10.76 15.24 -9.83
CA ALA A 243 -10.38 16.53 -9.26
C ALA A 243 -8.93 16.87 -9.64
N GLY A 244 -8.49 18.11 -9.40
CA GLY A 244 -7.08 18.45 -9.44
C GLY A 244 -6.38 18.12 -8.12
N GLY A 245 -6.94 18.59 -6.99
CA GLY A 245 -6.36 18.35 -5.66
C GLY A 245 -6.80 17.02 -5.06
N VAL A 246 -8.05 16.94 -4.60
CA VAL A 246 -8.62 15.75 -3.96
C VAL A 246 -9.97 15.35 -4.54
N PHE A 247 -10.13 14.05 -4.84
CA PHE A 247 -11.40 13.45 -5.22
C PHE A 247 -11.92 12.52 -4.11
N LEU A 248 -13.04 12.91 -3.51
CA LEU A 248 -13.79 12.14 -2.52
C LEU A 248 -14.93 11.37 -3.19
N LYS A 249 -14.88 10.04 -3.20
CA LYS A 249 -15.95 9.17 -3.71
C LYS A 249 -16.48 8.27 -2.61
N GLY A 250 -17.79 8.33 -2.34
CA GLY A 250 -18.43 7.48 -1.34
C GLY A 250 -17.95 7.71 0.10
N CYS A 251 -17.21 8.79 0.36
CA CYS A 251 -16.58 9.06 1.65
C CYS A 251 -17.62 9.46 2.70
N ASN A 252 -17.41 9.03 3.95
CA ASN A 252 -18.26 9.42 5.08
C ASN A 252 -17.36 9.78 6.27
N GLY A 253 -17.20 11.07 6.54
CA GLY A 253 -16.45 11.53 7.72
C GLY A 253 -14.97 11.88 7.51
N ALA A 254 -14.49 12.05 6.27
CA ALA A 254 -13.13 12.56 6.05
C ALA A 254 -12.98 14.00 6.59
N VAL A 255 -11.82 14.31 7.18
CA VAL A 255 -11.54 15.58 7.83
C VAL A 255 -10.33 16.25 7.21
N PHE A 256 -10.47 17.54 6.89
CA PHE A 256 -9.41 18.41 6.40
C PHE A 256 -9.28 19.61 7.36
N THR A 257 -8.14 19.75 8.04
CA THR A 257 -7.89 20.86 8.97
C THR A 257 -6.56 21.53 8.67
N ASP A 258 -6.54 22.86 8.56
CA ASP A 258 -5.31 23.62 8.25
C ASP A 258 -4.66 23.21 6.91
N VAL A 259 -5.49 22.84 5.93
CA VAL A 259 -5.03 22.36 4.62
C VAL A 259 -5.06 23.49 3.59
N THR A 260 -4.01 23.57 2.77
CA THR A 260 -3.99 24.47 1.60
C THR A 260 -4.06 23.65 0.31
N PHE A 261 -5.05 23.95 -0.53
CA PHE A 261 -5.14 23.48 -1.91
C PHE A 261 -4.73 24.61 -2.84
N SER A 262 -3.62 24.44 -3.57
CA SER A 262 -3.13 25.49 -4.47
C SER A 262 -2.72 25.03 -5.86
N ASN A 263 -3.03 25.83 -6.89
CA ASN A 263 -2.59 25.58 -8.27
C ASN A 263 -3.02 24.23 -8.85
N ASN A 264 -4.05 23.59 -8.30
CA ASN A 264 -4.53 22.31 -8.79
C ASN A 264 -5.51 22.51 -9.96
N ARG A 265 -5.51 21.58 -10.91
CA ARG A 265 -6.36 21.65 -12.10
C ARG A 265 -7.16 20.38 -12.32
N GLY A 266 -8.48 20.47 -12.38
CA GLY A 266 -9.35 19.30 -12.47
C GLY A 266 -10.68 19.60 -13.14
N PRO A 267 -11.09 18.83 -14.17
CA PRO A 267 -12.22 19.15 -15.03
C PRO A 267 -13.58 19.20 -14.32
N TYR A 268 -13.67 18.60 -13.14
CA TYR A 268 -14.89 18.55 -12.32
C TYR A 268 -14.69 19.12 -10.91
N GLY A 269 -13.53 19.74 -10.68
CA GLY A 269 -13.16 20.35 -9.41
C GLY A 269 -11.65 20.61 -9.37
N GLY A 270 -11.24 21.87 -9.52
CA GLY A 270 -9.81 22.23 -9.49
C GLY A 270 -9.13 21.80 -8.19
N ALA A 271 -9.68 22.19 -7.05
CA ALA A 271 -9.17 21.80 -5.73
C ALA A 271 -9.80 20.49 -5.22
N ILE A 272 -11.14 20.47 -5.11
CA ILE A 272 -11.87 19.42 -4.43
C ILE A 272 -13.04 19.00 -5.31
N ARG A 273 -13.23 17.68 -5.49
CA ARG A 273 -14.47 17.09 -5.98
C ARG A 273 -15.02 16.12 -4.94
N ALA A 274 -16.32 16.18 -4.69
CA ALA A 274 -17.04 15.24 -3.84
C ALA A 274 -18.17 14.56 -4.63
N LEU A 275 -18.17 13.23 -4.67
CA LEU A 275 -19.19 12.39 -5.32
C LEU A 275 -19.72 11.38 -4.31
N SER A 276 -21.01 11.47 -3.99
CA SER A 276 -21.64 10.60 -2.97
C SER A 276 -20.92 10.64 -1.62
N ALA A 277 -20.26 11.76 -1.30
CA ALA A 277 -19.57 11.96 -0.04
C ALA A 277 -20.49 12.69 0.95
N VAL A 278 -20.45 12.30 2.23
CA VAL A 278 -21.26 12.85 3.31
C VAL A 278 -20.41 13.11 4.54
N ASN A 279 -20.85 14.02 5.42
CA ASN A 279 -20.17 14.35 6.68
C ASN A 279 -18.68 14.74 6.54
N ILE A 280 -18.30 15.37 5.43
CA ILE A 280 -16.92 15.83 5.21
C ILE A 280 -16.71 17.16 5.94
N THR A 281 -15.64 17.25 6.73
CA THR A 281 -15.33 18.43 7.53
C THR A 281 -14.14 19.18 6.93
N PHE A 282 -14.30 20.48 6.69
CA PHE A 282 -13.22 21.38 6.30
C PHE A 282 -13.09 22.51 7.32
N THR A 283 -11.94 22.60 7.98
CA THR A 283 -11.64 23.62 9.00
C THR A 283 -10.35 24.35 8.64
N ASN A 284 -10.39 25.68 8.58
CA ASN A 284 -9.24 26.52 8.18
C ASN A 284 -8.58 26.05 6.86
N VAL A 285 -9.39 25.85 5.82
CA VAL A 285 -8.91 25.40 4.52
C VAL A 285 -8.76 26.57 3.56
N ASN A 286 -7.58 26.68 2.95
CA ASN A 286 -7.26 27.69 1.95
C ASN A 286 -7.33 27.09 0.54
N ILE A 287 -8.10 27.70 -0.36
CA ILE A 287 -8.24 27.27 -1.76
C ILE A 287 -7.77 28.41 -2.66
N ILE A 288 -6.60 28.25 -3.31
CA ILE A 288 -5.90 29.34 -4.00
C ILE A 288 -5.52 28.92 -5.42
N ASN A 289 -5.88 29.72 -6.44
CA ASN A 289 -5.44 29.52 -7.83
C ASN A 289 -5.74 28.13 -8.44
N ASN A 290 -6.85 27.49 -8.06
CA ASN A 290 -7.24 26.21 -8.64
C ASN A 290 -8.15 26.41 -9.86
N GLU A 291 -7.99 25.60 -10.91
CA GLU A 291 -8.71 25.72 -12.19
C GLU A 291 -9.57 24.48 -12.45
N SER A 292 -10.81 24.66 -12.91
CA SER A 292 -11.66 23.58 -13.41
C SER A 292 -11.88 23.69 -14.90
#